data_AF-A0A8J2AKR1-F1
#
_entry.id   AF-A0A8J2AKR1-F1
#
_cell.length_a   1.000
_cell.length_b   1.000
_cell.length_c   1.000
_cell.angle_alpha   90.00
_cell.angle_beta   90.00
_cell.angle_gamma   90.00
#
_symmetry.space_group_name_H-M   'P 1'
#
loop_
_entity.id
_entity.type
_entity.pdbx_description
1 polymer ?
#
loop_
_entity_poly.entity_id
_entity_poly.type
_entity_poly.pdbx_seq_one_letter_code
_entity_poly.pdbx_strand_id
1 'polypeptide(L)'
;MDGNNNIRQPPPAAAGGSGSGAPAGSSTSAPSPRTTNELPKPLIKTTDPESVFFTDAFNESKRLWEIFFMGKMVLGIQSLIDKELEGDDHGFFLLFLKYDLNLNGTLSVDEIAEMLHEYGIDQKATAKALARSIEPDDPENVEFVDFLRWFETNGKNHQAFEQVGFRITDSAAKLLGTSLIAPITDRVKTNLSREQLKQSIVNYRQLYANLRIYKANQAFRHLPDDPLEEIKVLYSLISKELSTENEALFNLFAEHDNDLDGKLDKDEQRQMFRKFDSSASENEISIYLKEVNADPVLQFLDFLDWWEQSKIVPQSLVSRKKLAKQLANNLLTTTSTASTVGTNLLAKIGADNLFGNLFGHELRKKWEALGAEDLIKLSEVYKVLYIDLRNYSMEHYVAELETSICGNALL
;
A
#
# COMPACT_ATOMS: atom_id res chain seq x y z
N MET A 1 -43.86 27.95 -14.56
CA MET A 1 -43.78 26.76 -13.69
C MET A 1 -42.47 26.91 -12.96
N ASP A 2 -42.58 27.48 -11.77
CA ASP A 2 -41.44 28.02 -11.01
C ASP A 2 -40.74 26.88 -10.24
N GLY A 3 -39.49 26.62 -10.62
CA GLY A 3 -38.62 25.64 -9.97
C GLY A 3 -37.88 26.29 -8.81
N ASN A 4 -38.36 26.00 -7.60
CA ASN A 4 -37.87 26.50 -6.33
C ASN A 4 -36.57 25.79 -5.91
N ASN A 5 -35.42 26.43 -6.13
CA ASN A 5 -34.10 25.95 -5.69
C ASN A 5 -33.82 26.41 -4.25
N ASN A 6 -34.07 25.52 -3.29
CA ASN A 6 -33.76 25.72 -1.88
C ASN A 6 -32.30 25.33 -1.59
N ILE A 7 -31.40 26.31 -1.64
CA ILE A 7 -30.01 26.18 -1.18
C ILE A 7 -30.02 26.30 0.36
N ARG A 8 -29.73 25.19 1.05
CA ARG A 8 -29.52 25.18 2.50
C ARG A 8 -28.15 25.76 2.83
N GLN A 9 -28.14 26.87 3.56
CA GLN A 9 -26.94 27.42 4.20
C GLN A 9 -26.51 26.56 5.41
N PRO A 10 -25.20 26.38 5.66
CA PRO A 10 -24.70 25.78 6.88
C PRO A 10 -24.81 26.75 8.09
N PRO A 11 -24.98 26.22 9.32
CA PRO A 11 -25.14 27.02 10.53
C PRO A 11 -23.82 27.70 10.96
N PRO A 12 -23.88 28.85 11.66
CA PRO A 12 -22.70 29.58 12.11
C PRO A 12 -22.02 28.91 13.31
N ALA A 13 -20.69 29.00 13.32
CA ALA A 13 -19.82 28.54 14.40
C ALA A 13 -20.12 29.27 15.72
N ALA A 14 -20.34 28.49 16.79
CA ALA A 14 -20.53 29.00 18.13
C ALA A 14 -19.21 29.49 18.73
N ALA A 15 -19.19 30.76 19.13
CA ALA A 15 -18.16 31.37 19.95
C ALA A 15 -18.41 31.06 21.43
N GLY A 16 -17.35 30.66 22.14
CA GLY A 16 -17.31 30.57 23.60
C GLY A 16 -15.95 30.01 24.01
N GLY A 17 -15.27 30.49 25.03
CA GLY A 17 -15.50 31.59 25.96
C GLY A 17 -14.23 31.70 26.81
N SER A 18 -13.75 32.91 27.03
CA SER A 18 -12.58 33.21 27.84
C SER A 18 -12.88 32.98 29.32
N GLY A 19 -12.08 32.14 29.99
CA GLY A 19 -12.12 31.92 31.44
C GLY A 19 -10.74 32.13 32.04
N SER A 20 -10.54 33.31 32.65
CA SER A 20 -9.38 33.67 33.47
C SER A 20 -9.60 33.17 34.90
N GLY A 21 -8.59 32.51 35.48
CA GLY A 21 -8.59 32.11 36.89
C GLY A 21 -7.16 31.93 37.40
N ALA A 22 -6.68 32.88 38.19
CA ALA A 22 -5.39 32.85 38.86
C ALA A 22 -5.40 31.92 40.10
N PRO A 23 -4.23 31.44 40.58
CA PRO A 23 -4.15 30.51 41.69
C PRO A 23 -3.90 31.21 43.05
N ALA A 24 -4.49 30.66 44.11
CA ALA A 24 -4.16 30.93 45.51
C ALA A 24 -3.79 29.62 46.21
N GLY A 25 -2.73 29.65 47.00
CA GLY A 25 -2.06 28.48 47.57
C GLY A 25 -2.48 28.10 49.00
N SER A 26 -1.87 27.01 49.49
CA SER A 26 -1.50 26.66 50.88
C SER A 26 -1.28 25.14 50.93
N SER A 27 -0.05 24.63 51.00
CA SER A 27 0.77 24.43 52.21
C SER A 27 0.16 23.48 53.26
N THR A 28 0.61 22.22 53.25
CA THR A 28 0.78 21.41 54.47
C THR A 28 1.97 20.45 54.30
N SER A 29 3.03 20.75 55.05
CA SER A 29 4.08 19.88 55.59
C SER A 29 3.48 18.68 56.37
N ALA A 30 4.07 17.50 56.61
CA ALA A 30 5.45 17.07 56.88
C ALA A 30 5.51 15.48 56.83
N PRO A 31 6.45 14.74 57.47
CA PRO A 31 7.62 14.13 56.80
C PRO A 31 7.81 12.60 57.05
N SER A 32 8.77 11.97 56.34
CA SER A 32 9.65 10.82 56.73
C SER A 32 9.84 9.78 55.61
N PRO A 33 10.83 8.87 55.68
CA PRO A 33 12.25 9.07 55.95
C PRO A 33 13.13 8.58 54.78
N ARG A 34 14.32 9.16 54.70
CA ARG A 34 15.35 8.91 53.69
C ARG A 34 16.19 7.69 54.12
N THR A 35 15.97 6.54 53.49
CA THR A 35 16.89 5.39 53.55
C THR A 35 17.87 5.49 52.39
N THR A 36 19.05 6.05 52.67
CA THR A 36 20.22 5.99 51.79
C THR A 36 20.82 4.60 51.86
N ASN A 37 20.33 3.67 51.02
CA ASN A 37 21.13 2.51 50.63
C ASN A 37 22.08 2.96 49.53
N GLU A 38 23.32 3.29 49.92
CA GLU A 38 24.43 3.43 49.01
C GLU A 38 24.63 2.09 48.29
N LEU A 39 24.22 2.03 47.02
CA LEU A 39 24.68 0.97 46.12
C LEU A 39 26.20 1.14 45.92
N PRO A 40 26.98 0.05 45.99
CA PRO A 40 28.40 0.11 45.68
C PRO A 40 28.58 0.56 44.22
N LYS A 41 29.27 1.69 44.03
CA LYS A 41 29.74 2.14 42.70
C LYS A 41 30.56 0.99 42.08
N PRO A 42 30.14 0.42 40.93
CA PRO A 42 31.01 -0.50 40.21
C PRO A 42 32.15 0.32 39.62
N LEU A 43 33.32 0.22 40.25
CA LEU A 43 34.57 0.78 39.76
C LEU A 43 35.12 -0.14 38.67
N ILE A 44 34.43 -0.22 37.53
CA ILE A 44 34.99 -0.81 36.32
C ILE A 44 35.50 0.36 35.49
N LYS A 45 36.81 0.62 35.58
CA LYS A 45 37.52 1.37 34.54
C LYS A 45 37.46 0.49 33.28
N THR A 46 36.42 0.68 32.48
CA THR A 46 36.40 0.21 31.10
C THR A 46 37.54 0.94 30.40
N THR A 47 38.64 0.22 30.16
CA THR A 47 39.56 0.54 29.07
C THR A 47 38.70 0.88 27.86
N ASP A 48 38.86 2.10 27.33
CA ASP A 48 38.13 2.57 26.16
C ASP A 48 38.13 1.44 25.13
N PRO A 49 36.95 0.87 24.77
CA PRO A 49 36.90 -0.13 23.73
C PRO A 49 37.51 0.52 22.51
N GLU A 50 38.66 -0.02 22.08
CA GLU A 50 39.49 0.49 20.99
C GLU A 50 38.59 1.13 19.93
N SER A 51 38.62 2.47 19.85
CA SER A 51 37.88 3.18 18.83
C SER A 51 38.42 2.70 17.50
N VAL A 52 37.70 1.78 16.86
CA VAL A 52 38.04 1.27 15.53
C VAL A 52 37.93 2.46 14.60
N PHE A 53 39.05 3.14 14.38
CA PHE A 53 39.15 4.23 13.44
C PHE A 53 39.00 3.63 12.05
N PHE A 54 37.78 3.70 11.50
CA PHE A 54 37.57 3.45 10.09
C PHE A 54 38.41 4.47 9.30
N THR A 55 39.17 3.99 8.33
CA THR A 55 39.97 4.85 7.47
C THR A 55 39.06 5.77 6.65
N ASP A 56 39.54 6.95 6.27
CA ASP A 56 38.80 7.86 5.38
C ASP A 56 38.34 7.17 4.09
N ALA A 57 39.15 6.23 3.58
CA ALA A 57 38.81 5.40 2.43
C ALA A 57 37.59 4.49 2.67
N PHE A 58 37.44 3.92 3.87
CA PHE A 58 36.27 3.12 4.23
C PHE A 58 35.01 4.00 4.31
N ASN A 59 35.12 5.17 4.94
CA ASN A 59 34.00 6.11 5.05
C ASN A 59 33.52 6.59 3.67
N GLU A 60 34.43 6.90 2.75
CA GLU A 60 34.07 7.28 1.39
C GLU A 60 33.46 6.12 0.61
N SER A 61 34.00 4.91 0.74
CA SER A 61 33.42 3.71 0.11
C SER A 61 32.00 3.42 0.61
N LYS A 62 31.78 3.55 1.92
CA LYS A 62 30.44 3.42 2.53
C LYS A 62 29.48 4.48 1.99
N ARG A 63 29.92 5.74 1.90
CA ARG A 63 29.12 6.83 1.36
C ARG A 63 28.70 6.59 -0.09
N LEU A 64 29.65 6.17 -0.95
CA LEU A 64 29.36 5.87 -2.35
C LEU A 64 28.39 4.68 -2.48
N TRP A 65 28.55 3.66 -1.66
CA TRP A 65 27.62 2.53 -1.61
C TRP A 65 26.21 2.96 -1.18
N GLU A 66 26.08 3.82 -0.16
CA GLU A 66 24.77 4.33 0.27
C GLU A 66 24.09 5.16 -0.82
N ILE A 67 24.83 6.03 -1.51
CA ILE A 67 24.30 6.81 -2.66
C ILE A 67 23.83 5.86 -3.77
N PHE A 68 24.64 4.85 -4.10
CA PHE A 68 24.27 3.83 -5.09
C PHE A 68 23.02 3.06 -4.70
N PHE A 69 22.95 2.57 -3.45
CA PHE A 69 21.81 1.84 -2.91
C PHE A 69 20.53 2.66 -3.01
N MET A 70 20.56 3.90 -2.53
CA MET A 70 19.38 4.76 -2.54
C MET A 70 18.96 5.15 -3.96
N GLY A 71 19.92 5.40 -4.86
CA GLY A 71 19.61 5.63 -6.27
C GLY A 71 18.92 4.43 -6.92
N LYS A 72 19.35 3.21 -6.58
CA LYS A 72 18.67 1.98 -7.02
C LYS A 72 17.27 1.82 -6.41
N MET A 73 17.09 2.22 -5.15
CA MET A 73 15.77 2.23 -4.51
C MET A 73 14.80 3.18 -5.21
N VAL A 74 15.20 4.42 -5.49
CA VAL A 74 14.35 5.39 -6.22
C VAL A 74 13.91 4.83 -7.57
N LEU A 75 14.86 4.33 -8.36
CA LEU A 75 14.56 3.76 -9.68
C LEU A 75 13.69 2.49 -9.60
N GLY A 76 13.90 1.66 -8.57
CA GLY A 76 13.10 0.46 -8.36
C GLY A 76 11.65 0.79 -7.96
N ILE A 77 11.44 1.77 -7.08
CA ILE A 77 10.09 2.24 -6.72
C ILE A 77 9.40 2.87 -7.93
N GLN A 78 10.11 3.69 -8.72
CA GLN A 78 9.58 4.24 -9.98
C GLN A 78 9.15 3.12 -10.95
N SER A 79 9.92 2.03 -11.03
CA SER A 79 9.54 0.86 -11.83
C SER A 79 8.33 0.11 -11.27
N LEU A 80 8.10 0.11 -9.96
CA LEU A 80 6.89 -0.47 -9.36
C LEU A 80 5.67 0.39 -9.66
N ILE A 81 5.80 1.72 -9.56
CA ILE A 81 4.77 2.68 -9.98
C ILE A 81 4.42 2.47 -11.46
N ASP A 82 5.42 2.33 -12.31
CA ASP A 82 5.26 2.10 -13.75
C ASP A 82 4.37 0.89 -14.08
N LYS A 83 4.49 -0.18 -13.29
CA LYS A 83 3.69 -1.41 -13.46
C LYS A 83 2.22 -1.25 -13.09
N GLU A 84 1.86 -0.24 -12.30
CA GLU A 84 0.47 0.07 -11.94
C GLU A 84 -0.24 0.95 -12.97
N LEU A 85 0.51 1.49 -13.93
CA LEU A 85 -0.02 2.43 -14.90
C LEU A 85 -0.42 1.69 -16.17
N GLU A 86 -1.57 2.06 -16.71
CA GLU A 86 -2.12 1.46 -17.92
C GLU A 86 -2.40 2.55 -18.96
N GLY A 87 -2.23 2.23 -20.25
CA GLY A 87 -2.56 3.14 -21.35
C GLY A 87 -1.86 4.50 -21.25
N ASP A 88 -2.64 5.58 -21.24
CA ASP A 88 -2.13 6.95 -21.23
C ASP A 88 -1.44 7.34 -19.91
N ASP A 89 -1.79 6.68 -18.79
CA ASP A 89 -1.24 6.98 -17.46
C ASP A 89 0.27 6.80 -17.39
N HIS A 90 0.80 5.81 -18.12
CA HIS A 90 2.23 5.57 -18.26
C HIS A 90 2.94 6.76 -18.94
N GLY A 91 2.35 7.28 -20.02
CA GLY A 91 2.88 8.46 -20.72
C GLY A 91 2.88 9.70 -19.83
N PHE A 92 1.84 9.89 -19.02
CA PHE A 92 1.77 10.96 -18.04
C PHE A 92 2.82 10.82 -16.94
N PHE A 93 3.09 9.61 -16.47
CA PHE A 93 4.12 9.38 -15.47
C PHE A 93 5.52 9.65 -16.00
N LEU A 94 5.84 9.23 -17.23
CA LEU A 94 7.14 9.55 -17.84
C LEU A 94 7.32 11.06 -18.03
N LEU A 95 6.26 11.76 -18.42
CA LEU A 95 6.25 13.22 -18.50
C LEU A 95 6.47 13.85 -17.11
N PHE A 96 5.75 13.36 -16.11
CA PHE A 96 5.89 13.81 -14.72
C PHE A 96 7.33 13.63 -14.23
N LEU A 97 7.90 12.44 -14.38
CA LEU A 97 9.29 12.16 -14.00
C LEU A 97 10.31 13.01 -14.77
N LYS A 98 10.02 13.38 -16.02
CA LYS A 98 10.91 14.25 -16.79
C LYS A 98 11.07 15.61 -16.10
N TYR A 99 9.99 16.19 -15.60
CA TYR A 99 9.95 17.53 -15.02
C TYR A 99 10.01 17.58 -13.49
N ASP A 100 9.85 16.46 -12.78
CA ASP A 100 10.22 16.34 -11.36
C ASP A 100 11.75 16.34 -11.25
N LEU A 101 12.36 17.54 -11.28
CA LEU A 101 13.80 17.73 -11.39
C LEU A 101 14.51 17.38 -10.08
N ASN A 102 13.83 17.62 -8.96
CA ASN A 102 14.35 17.36 -7.62
C ASN A 102 13.98 15.95 -7.10
N LEU A 103 13.22 15.17 -7.87
CA LEU A 103 12.77 13.81 -7.54
C LEU A 103 12.00 13.78 -6.20
N ASN A 104 11.17 14.79 -5.95
CA ASN A 104 10.38 14.89 -4.74
C ASN A 104 8.96 14.33 -4.90
N GLY A 105 8.60 13.75 -6.06
CA GLY A 105 7.28 13.16 -6.28
C GLY A 105 6.15 14.18 -6.45
N THR A 106 6.47 15.45 -6.65
CA THR A 106 5.53 16.54 -6.93
C THR A 106 6.08 17.41 -8.05
N LEU A 107 5.22 18.21 -8.70
CA LEU A 107 5.68 19.25 -9.64
C LEU A 107 5.43 20.63 -9.04
N SER A 108 6.50 21.40 -8.92
CA SER A 108 6.42 22.81 -8.59
C SER A 108 5.88 23.64 -9.76
N VAL A 109 5.42 24.87 -9.47
CA VAL A 109 4.96 25.80 -10.52
C VAL A 109 6.06 26.09 -11.55
N ASP A 110 7.33 26.10 -11.14
CA ASP A 110 8.46 26.33 -12.04
C ASP A 110 8.71 25.12 -12.95
N GLU A 111 8.59 23.90 -12.43
CA GLU A 111 8.68 22.66 -13.22
C GLU A 111 7.50 22.53 -14.20
N ILE A 112 6.29 22.92 -13.80
CA ILE A 112 5.13 23.02 -14.69
C ILE A 112 5.35 24.09 -15.76
N ALA A 113 5.96 25.23 -15.41
CA ALA A 113 6.27 26.28 -16.37
C ALA A 113 7.31 25.80 -17.40
N GLU A 114 8.33 25.07 -16.97
CA GLU A 114 9.30 24.44 -17.88
C GLU A 114 8.63 23.41 -18.79
N MET A 115 7.73 22.58 -18.24
CA MET A 115 6.92 21.64 -19.01
C MET A 115 6.12 22.37 -20.10
N LEU A 116 5.39 23.43 -19.75
CA LEU A 116 4.59 24.21 -20.69
C LEU A 116 5.44 24.96 -21.72
N HIS A 117 6.62 25.45 -21.31
CA HIS A 117 7.55 26.14 -22.20
C HIS A 117 8.04 25.23 -23.32
N GLU A 118 8.33 23.96 -23.03
CA GLU A 118 8.73 22.97 -24.06
C GLU A 118 7.63 22.77 -25.12
N TYR A 119 6.36 22.99 -24.76
CA TYR A 119 5.20 22.93 -25.67
C TYR A 119 4.82 24.29 -26.27
N GLY A 120 5.68 25.31 -26.15
CA GLY A 120 5.48 26.63 -26.74
C GLY A 120 4.54 27.55 -25.95
N ILE A 121 4.25 27.23 -24.69
CA ILE A 121 3.38 28.01 -23.81
C ILE A 121 4.24 28.73 -22.79
N ASP A 122 4.71 29.92 -23.17
CA ASP A 122 5.71 30.67 -22.41
C ASP A 122 5.07 31.68 -21.44
N GLN A 123 4.31 31.19 -20.45
CA GLN A 123 3.71 32.05 -19.42
C GLN A 123 3.66 31.37 -18.04
N LYS A 124 4.50 31.82 -17.11
CA LYS A 124 4.46 31.40 -15.69
C LYS A 124 3.08 31.59 -15.04
N ALA A 125 2.32 32.60 -15.48
CA ALA A 125 0.93 32.82 -15.05
C ALA A 125 0.01 31.66 -15.45
N THR A 126 0.20 31.09 -16.64
CA THR A 126 -0.54 29.91 -17.12
C THR A 126 -0.17 28.67 -16.32
N ALA A 127 1.12 28.46 -16.01
CA ALA A 127 1.57 27.37 -15.15
C ALA A 127 0.90 27.44 -13.77
N LYS A 128 0.86 28.63 -13.16
CA LYS A 128 0.20 28.85 -11.86
C LYS A 128 -1.31 28.63 -11.92
N ALA A 129 -1.96 29.05 -13.02
CA ALA A 129 -3.40 28.82 -13.21
C ALA A 129 -3.70 27.32 -13.40
N LEU A 130 -2.86 26.61 -14.15
CA LEU A 130 -2.96 25.17 -14.34
C LEU A 130 -2.76 24.43 -13.02
N ALA A 131 -1.71 24.74 -12.26
CA ALA A 131 -1.43 24.13 -10.96
C ALA A 131 -2.62 24.31 -10.00
N ARG A 132 -3.19 25.51 -9.89
CA ARG A 132 -4.41 25.78 -9.10
C ARG A 132 -5.64 25.03 -9.57
N SER A 133 -5.72 24.67 -10.84
CA SER A 133 -6.84 23.89 -11.36
C SER A 133 -6.70 22.40 -11.05
N ILE A 134 -5.47 21.93 -10.87
CA ILE A 134 -5.14 20.54 -10.55
C ILE A 134 -5.23 20.32 -9.04
N GLU A 135 -4.51 21.15 -8.27
CA GLU A 135 -4.39 21.07 -6.81
C GLU A 135 -4.76 22.44 -6.20
N PRO A 136 -6.04 22.67 -5.86
CA PRO A 136 -6.50 23.93 -5.30
C PRO A 136 -5.96 24.21 -3.88
N ASP A 137 -5.69 23.16 -3.10
CA ASP A 137 -5.31 23.28 -1.69
C ASP A 137 -3.81 23.56 -1.53
N ASP A 138 -2.97 22.99 -2.40
CA ASP A 138 -1.53 23.33 -2.50
C ASP A 138 -1.05 23.50 -3.96
N PRO A 139 -1.36 24.62 -4.61
CA PRO A 139 -0.98 24.84 -6.01
C PRO A 139 0.53 25.03 -6.23
N GLU A 140 1.34 25.09 -5.17
CA GLU A 140 2.78 25.19 -5.29
C GLU A 140 3.44 23.79 -5.41
N ASN A 141 2.74 22.71 -5.05
CA ASN A 141 3.21 21.33 -5.18
C ASN A 141 2.10 20.43 -5.74
N VAL A 142 2.13 20.16 -7.04
CA VAL A 142 1.14 19.30 -7.69
C VAL A 142 1.55 17.84 -7.59
N GLU A 143 0.79 17.02 -6.86
CA GLU A 143 1.03 15.57 -6.82
C GLU A 143 0.62 14.90 -8.15
N PHE A 144 1.29 13.80 -8.47
CA PHE A 144 0.99 13.02 -9.69
C PHE A 144 -0.45 12.51 -9.71
N VAL A 145 -0.99 12.10 -8.55
CA VAL A 145 -2.36 11.56 -8.47
C VAL A 145 -3.42 12.64 -8.72
N ASP A 146 -3.21 13.87 -8.24
CA ASP A 146 -4.13 14.97 -8.51
C ASP A 146 -4.04 15.40 -9.98
N PHE A 147 -2.84 15.35 -10.58
CA PHE A 147 -2.67 15.52 -12.01
C PHE A 147 -3.47 14.48 -12.83
N LEU A 148 -3.42 13.20 -12.47
CA LEU A 148 -4.22 12.15 -13.12
C LEU A 148 -5.73 12.38 -12.93
N ARG A 149 -6.17 12.70 -11.71
CA ARG A 149 -7.59 12.96 -11.42
C ARG A 149 -8.13 14.15 -12.21
N TRP A 150 -7.34 15.22 -12.28
CA TRP A 150 -7.65 16.40 -13.09
C TRP A 150 -7.74 16.03 -14.57
N PHE A 151 -6.81 15.20 -15.07
CA PHE A 151 -6.82 14.73 -16.46
C PHE A 151 -8.07 13.90 -16.78
N GLU A 152 -8.46 12.96 -15.92
CA GLU A 152 -9.68 12.16 -16.13
C GLU A 152 -10.94 13.02 -16.23
N THR A 153 -11.02 14.04 -15.37
CA THR A 153 -12.20 14.90 -15.24
C THR A 153 -12.31 15.91 -16.38
N ASN A 154 -11.18 16.52 -16.75
CA ASN A 154 -11.14 17.64 -17.70
C ASN A 154 -10.67 17.21 -19.10
N GLY A 155 -9.74 16.26 -19.20
CA GLY A 155 -9.11 15.83 -20.44
C GLY A 155 -10.07 15.17 -21.43
N LYS A 156 -11.10 14.46 -20.95
CA LYS A 156 -12.11 13.81 -21.82
C LYS A 156 -13.07 14.80 -22.50
N ASN A 157 -13.21 16.02 -21.95
CA ASN A 157 -14.21 16.99 -22.41
C ASN A 157 -13.62 18.20 -23.13
N HIS A 158 -12.29 18.41 -23.14
CA HIS A 158 -11.73 19.72 -23.46
C HIS A 158 -10.75 19.76 -24.65
N GLN A 159 -11.17 20.54 -25.65
CA GLN A 159 -10.32 21.24 -26.63
C GLN A 159 -9.12 21.98 -25.99
N ALA A 160 -9.15 22.28 -24.69
CA ALA A 160 -8.03 22.88 -23.97
C ALA A 160 -6.77 21.98 -24.02
N PHE A 161 -6.91 20.65 -23.97
CA PHE A 161 -5.76 19.74 -24.11
C PHE A 161 -5.24 19.69 -25.55
N GLU A 162 -6.12 19.81 -26.54
CA GLU A 162 -5.72 19.96 -27.94
C GLU A 162 -5.01 21.30 -28.19
N GLN A 163 -5.42 22.38 -27.50
CA GLN A 163 -4.78 23.69 -27.59
C GLN A 163 -3.42 23.75 -26.89
N VAL A 164 -3.24 22.99 -25.80
CA VAL A 164 -1.95 22.91 -25.07
C VAL A 164 -0.94 21.99 -25.78
N GLY A 165 -1.33 21.33 -26.89
CA GLY A 165 -0.40 20.57 -27.74
C GLY A 165 -0.05 19.18 -27.20
N PHE A 166 -0.71 18.72 -26.13
CA PHE A 166 -0.47 17.42 -25.49
C PHE A 166 -1.00 16.20 -26.29
N ARG A 167 -1.00 16.25 -27.63
CA ARG A 167 -1.19 15.05 -28.48
C ARG A 167 0.01 14.08 -28.44
N ILE A 168 0.84 14.22 -27.41
CA ILE A 168 2.20 13.70 -27.34
C ILE A 168 2.27 12.44 -26.48
N THR A 169 1.27 12.11 -25.67
CA THR A 169 1.35 10.91 -24.82
C THR A 169 1.41 9.62 -25.64
N ASP A 170 0.50 9.39 -26.59
CA ASP A 170 0.47 8.09 -27.25
C ASP A 170 1.58 7.90 -28.30
N SER A 171 2.00 8.98 -28.99
CA SER A 171 3.10 8.92 -29.96
C SER A 171 4.47 9.10 -29.33
N ALA A 172 4.62 9.99 -28.34
CA ALA A 172 5.92 10.24 -27.74
C ALA A 172 6.25 9.29 -26.58
N ALA A 173 5.28 8.71 -25.86
CA ALA A 173 5.61 7.58 -24.98
C ALA A 173 6.11 6.37 -25.80
N LYS A 174 5.49 6.09 -26.95
CA LYS A 174 5.94 5.03 -27.88
C LYS A 174 7.28 5.35 -28.55
N LEU A 175 7.53 6.61 -28.92
CA LEU A 175 8.77 7.02 -29.60
C LEU A 175 9.94 7.27 -28.64
N LEU A 176 9.66 7.74 -27.42
CA LEU A 176 10.66 8.16 -26.44
C LEU A 176 10.86 7.14 -25.30
N GLY A 177 10.15 6.01 -25.32
CA GLY A 177 10.03 5.05 -24.21
C GLY A 177 11.29 4.89 -23.34
N THR A 178 12.43 4.53 -23.92
CA THR A 178 13.69 4.37 -23.18
C THR A 178 14.54 5.64 -23.08
N SER A 179 14.35 6.61 -23.98
CA SER A 179 15.17 7.82 -24.02
C SER A 179 14.83 8.80 -22.90
N LEU A 180 13.60 8.76 -22.36
CA LEU A 180 13.21 9.57 -21.18
C LEU A 180 13.78 9.04 -19.87
N ILE A 181 14.09 7.74 -19.79
CA ILE A 181 14.61 7.11 -18.58
C ILE A 181 16.09 7.44 -18.35
N ALA A 182 16.85 7.65 -19.43
CA ALA A 182 18.29 7.96 -19.33
C ALA A 182 18.56 9.25 -18.54
N PRO A 183 17.92 10.40 -18.83
CA PRO A 183 18.06 11.61 -18.03
C PRO A 183 17.71 11.41 -16.55
N ILE A 184 16.65 10.66 -16.24
CA ILE A 184 16.24 10.37 -14.86
C ILE A 184 17.34 9.58 -14.14
N THR A 185 17.83 8.52 -14.80
CA THR A 185 18.90 7.67 -14.28
C THR A 185 20.19 8.46 -14.04
N ASP A 186 20.51 9.38 -14.93
CA ASP A 186 21.70 10.23 -14.80
C ASP A 186 21.54 11.22 -13.64
N ARG A 187 20.37 11.88 -13.50
CA ARG A 187 20.08 12.78 -12.36
C ARG A 187 20.21 12.07 -11.02
N VAL A 188 19.65 10.87 -10.89
CA VAL A 188 19.77 10.03 -9.68
C VAL A 188 21.23 9.74 -9.35
N LYS A 189 22.08 9.52 -10.35
CA LYS A 189 23.49 9.16 -10.16
C LYS A 189 24.41 10.34 -9.89
N THR A 190 24.18 11.49 -10.51
CA THR A 190 25.17 12.57 -10.54
C THR A 190 24.77 13.84 -9.80
N ASN A 191 23.47 14.09 -9.59
CA ASN A 191 22.99 15.43 -9.22
C ASN A 191 22.36 15.51 -7.82
N LEU A 192 22.07 14.37 -7.17
CA LEU A 192 21.39 14.36 -5.88
C LEU A 192 22.34 14.06 -4.72
N SER A 193 22.18 14.81 -3.63
CA SER A 193 22.82 14.53 -2.36
C SER A 193 22.23 13.28 -1.71
N ARG A 194 22.94 12.75 -0.71
CA ARG A 194 22.48 11.62 0.09
C ARG A 194 21.12 11.93 0.74
N GLU A 195 20.96 13.13 1.26
CA GLU A 195 19.75 13.60 1.93
C GLU A 195 18.59 13.75 0.94
N GLN A 196 18.86 14.26 -0.26
CA GLN A 196 17.85 14.34 -1.33
C GLN A 196 17.38 12.94 -1.73
N LEU A 197 18.28 11.98 -1.93
CA LEU A 197 17.90 10.60 -2.27
C LEU A 197 17.05 9.93 -1.18
N LYS A 198 17.37 10.15 0.11
CA LYS A 198 16.53 9.65 1.20
C LYS A 198 15.11 10.21 1.13
N GLN A 199 14.99 11.52 0.92
CA GLN A 199 13.69 12.17 0.80
C GLN A 199 12.94 11.67 -0.44
N SER A 200 13.63 11.50 -1.57
CA SER A 200 13.04 10.92 -2.79
C SER A 200 12.47 9.53 -2.54
N ILE A 201 13.16 8.64 -1.81
CA ILE A 201 12.63 7.31 -1.47
C ILE A 201 11.31 7.42 -0.71
N VAL A 202 11.25 8.29 0.31
CA VAL A 202 10.03 8.50 1.10
C VAL A 202 8.91 9.05 0.22
N ASN A 203 9.21 10.05 -0.60
CA ASN A 203 8.21 10.70 -1.44
C ASN A 203 7.67 9.77 -2.53
N TYR A 204 8.53 8.99 -3.20
CA TYR A 204 8.06 8.02 -4.20
C TYR A 204 7.35 6.81 -3.57
N ARG A 205 7.71 6.39 -2.35
CA ARG A 205 6.89 5.42 -1.59
C ARG A 205 5.48 5.98 -1.33
N GLN A 206 5.37 7.24 -0.91
CA GLN A 206 4.08 7.90 -0.69
C GLN A 206 3.29 8.05 -2.01
N LEU A 207 3.93 8.48 -3.08
CA LEU A 207 3.32 8.57 -4.41
C LEU A 207 2.79 7.21 -4.87
N TYR A 208 3.57 6.14 -4.65
CA TYR A 208 3.16 4.78 -4.99
C TYR A 208 1.91 4.34 -4.19
N ALA A 209 1.88 4.63 -2.89
CA ALA A 209 0.70 4.39 -2.04
C ALA A 209 -0.53 5.18 -2.53
N ASN A 210 -0.37 6.49 -2.76
CA ASN A 210 -1.45 7.37 -3.25
C ASN A 210 -1.99 6.88 -4.60
N LEU A 211 -1.11 6.45 -5.52
CA LEU A 211 -1.51 5.91 -6.82
C LEU A 211 -2.32 4.62 -6.67
N ARG A 212 -1.91 3.70 -5.80
CA ARG A 212 -2.64 2.44 -5.58
C ARG A 212 -4.03 2.68 -4.99
N ILE A 213 -4.17 3.65 -4.08
CA ILE A 213 -5.46 4.09 -3.54
C ILE A 213 -6.32 4.71 -4.65
N TYR A 214 -5.74 5.59 -5.46
CA TYR A 214 -6.42 6.19 -6.60
C TYR A 214 -6.96 5.14 -7.58
N LYS A 215 -6.14 4.14 -7.93
CA LYS A 215 -6.53 3.03 -8.80
C LYS A 215 -7.62 2.15 -8.18
N ALA A 216 -7.56 1.90 -6.88
CA ALA A 216 -8.62 1.18 -6.18
C ALA A 216 -9.95 1.95 -6.25
N ASN A 217 -9.93 3.25 -5.99
CA ASN A 217 -11.11 4.10 -6.12
C ASN A 217 -11.63 4.19 -7.56
N GLN A 218 -10.74 4.16 -8.56
CA GLN A 218 -11.12 4.09 -9.97
C GLN A 218 -11.87 2.78 -10.26
N ALA A 219 -11.39 1.65 -9.75
CA ALA A 219 -12.07 0.36 -9.88
C ALA A 219 -13.45 0.38 -9.20
N PHE A 220 -13.58 1.03 -8.05
CA PHE A 220 -14.86 1.13 -7.32
C PHE A 220 -15.94 1.90 -8.07
N ARG A 221 -15.58 2.88 -8.91
CA ARG A 221 -16.55 3.62 -9.75
C ARG A 221 -17.24 2.75 -10.79
N HIS A 222 -16.71 1.57 -11.07
CA HIS A 222 -17.22 0.62 -12.06
C HIS A 222 -17.90 -0.60 -11.42
N LEU A 223 -18.14 -0.55 -10.10
CA LEU A 223 -18.89 -1.60 -9.42
C LEU A 223 -20.36 -1.59 -9.87
N PRO A 224 -20.99 -2.78 -9.99
CA PRO A 224 -22.40 -2.88 -10.32
C PRO A 224 -23.28 -2.39 -9.15
N ASP A 225 -24.49 -1.91 -9.47
CA ASP A 225 -25.45 -1.44 -8.46
C ASP A 225 -26.10 -2.59 -7.66
N ASP A 226 -26.05 -3.83 -8.16
CA ASP A 226 -26.55 -5.02 -7.45
C ASP A 226 -25.52 -5.47 -6.39
N PRO A 227 -25.88 -5.51 -5.09
CA PRO A 227 -24.92 -5.81 -4.02
C PRO A 227 -24.24 -7.18 -4.14
N LEU A 228 -24.94 -8.20 -4.67
CA LEU A 228 -24.35 -9.53 -4.81
C LEU A 228 -23.33 -9.56 -5.95
N GLU A 229 -23.64 -8.91 -7.08
CA GLU A 229 -22.66 -8.75 -8.16
C GLU A 229 -21.49 -7.84 -7.74
N GLU A 230 -21.73 -6.83 -6.90
CA GLU A 230 -20.68 -5.95 -6.36
C GLU A 230 -19.67 -6.75 -5.54
N ILE A 231 -20.15 -7.60 -4.61
CA ILE A 231 -19.30 -8.51 -3.81
C ILE A 231 -18.48 -9.44 -4.70
N LYS A 232 -19.07 -9.99 -5.77
CA LYS A 232 -18.33 -10.87 -6.70
C LYS A 232 -17.21 -10.14 -7.41
N VAL A 233 -17.45 -8.90 -7.85
CA VAL A 233 -16.42 -8.07 -8.48
C VAL A 233 -15.33 -7.71 -7.48
N LEU A 234 -15.70 -7.29 -6.25
CA LEU A 234 -14.75 -6.98 -5.18
C LEU A 234 -13.89 -8.19 -4.78
N TYR A 235 -14.49 -9.38 -4.63
CA TYR A 235 -13.75 -10.61 -4.38
C TYR A 235 -12.77 -10.90 -5.52
N SER A 236 -13.18 -10.73 -6.78
CA SER A 236 -12.28 -10.90 -7.93
C SER A 236 -11.11 -9.92 -7.90
N LEU A 237 -11.32 -8.67 -7.46
CA LEU A 237 -10.26 -7.70 -7.27
C LEU A 237 -9.29 -8.12 -6.15
N ILE A 238 -9.81 -8.56 -5.01
CA ILE A 238 -9.02 -9.08 -3.88
C ILE A 238 -8.19 -10.29 -4.31
N SER A 239 -8.80 -11.30 -4.96
CA SER A 239 -8.08 -12.49 -5.42
C SER A 239 -6.93 -12.17 -6.37
N LYS A 240 -7.03 -11.11 -7.19
CA LYS A 240 -5.94 -10.69 -8.08
C LYS A 240 -4.72 -10.13 -7.34
N GLU A 241 -4.90 -9.60 -6.12
CA GLU A 241 -3.80 -9.10 -5.28
C GLU A 241 -3.12 -10.21 -4.47
N LEU A 242 -3.78 -11.36 -4.34
CA LEU A 242 -3.31 -12.45 -3.51
C LEU A 242 -2.58 -13.50 -4.35
N SER A 243 -1.51 -14.06 -3.78
CA SER A 243 -0.96 -15.32 -4.28
C SER A 243 -1.99 -16.44 -4.10
N THR A 244 -1.84 -17.56 -4.83
CA THR A 244 -2.74 -18.72 -4.65
C THR A 244 -2.78 -19.23 -3.21
N GLU A 245 -1.66 -19.16 -2.49
CA GLU A 245 -1.59 -19.51 -1.07
C GLU A 245 -2.39 -18.52 -0.22
N ASN A 246 -2.21 -17.21 -0.44
CA ASN A 246 -2.87 -16.17 0.33
C ASN A 246 -4.37 -16.08 0.02
N GLU A 247 -4.80 -16.40 -1.20
CA GLU A 247 -6.22 -16.53 -1.55
C GLU A 247 -6.87 -17.69 -0.77
N ALA A 248 -6.18 -18.82 -0.59
CA ALA A 248 -6.69 -19.92 0.23
C ALA A 248 -6.84 -19.51 1.71
N LEU A 249 -5.89 -18.72 2.23
CA LEU A 249 -5.97 -18.14 3.58
C LEU A 249 -7.11 -17.13 3.69
N PHE A 250 -7.32 -16.27 2.69
CA PHE A 250 -8.43 -15.33 2.66
C PHE A 250 -9.77 -16.03 2.68
N ASN A 251 -9.92 -17.06 1.86
CA ASN A 251 -11.13 -17.87 1.83
C ASN A 251 -11.44 -18.52 3.18
N LEU A 252 -10.41 -19.09 3.82
CA LEU A 252 -10.53 -19.66 5.15
C LEU A 252 -10.95 -18.60 6.19
N PHE A 253 -10.37 -17.40 6.12
CA PHE A 253 -10.70 -16.28 6.99
C PHE A 253 -12.15 -15.83 6.79
N ALA A 254 -12.55 -15.51 5.57
CA ALA A 254 -13.88 -15.01 5.22
C ALA A 254 -15.02 -16.02 5.50
N GLU A 255 -14.70 -17.31 5.47
CA GLU A 255 -15.66 -18.34 5.85
C GLU A 255 -16.07 -18.22 7.33
N HIS A 256 -15.13 -17.86 8.20
CA HIS A 256 -15.31 -17.80 9.65
C HIS A 256 -15.67 -16.41 10.19
N ASP A 257 -15.59 -15.36 9.38
CA ASP A 257 -16.12 -14.03 9.67
C ASP A 257 -17.66 -14.09 9.59
N ASN A 258 -18.34 -14.39 10.69
CA ASN A 258 -19.78 -14.63 10.70
C ASN A 258 -20.59 -13.35 10.74
N ASP A 259 -20.06 -12.29 11.37
CA ASP A 259 -20.74 -11.01 11.47
C ASP A 259 -20.40 -10.04 10.34
N LEU A 260 -19.50 -10.43 9.43
CA LEU A 260 -19.13 -9.71 8.21
C LEU A 260 -18.51 -8.35 8.52
N ASP A 261 -17.71 -8.25 9.59
CA ASP A 261 -17.01 -7.03 9.98
C ASP A 261 -15.54 -6.97 9.47
N GLY A 262 -15.08 -8.04 8.81
CA GLY A 262 -13.72 -8.16 8.28
C GLY A 262 -12.68 -8.55 9.33
N LYS A 263 -13.12 -8.95 10.52
CA LYS A 263 -12.29 -9.32 11.66
C LYS A 263 -12.82 -10.63 12.24
N LEU A 264 -11.95 -11.36 12.92
CA LEU A 264 -12.35 -12.56 13.64
C LEU A 264 -12.26 -12.32 15.13
N ASP A 265 -13.34 -12.59 15.85
CA ASP A 265 -13.31 -12.66 17.30
C ASP A 265 -12.57 -13.91 17.80
N LYS A 266 -12.43 -14.10 19.12
CA LYS A 266 -11.69 -15.26 19.67
C LYS A 266 -12.33 -16.61 19.38
N ASP A 267 -13.64 -16.68 19.29
CA ASP A 267 -14.36 -17.93 18.99
C ASP A 267 -14.31 -18.24 17.50
N GLU A 268 -14.39 -17.23 16.64
CA GLU A 268 -14.18 -17.34 15.20
C GLU A 268 -12.73 -17.72 14.86
N GLN A 269 -11.74 -17.06 15.47
CA GLN A 269 -10.33 -17.44 15.37
C GLN A 269 -10.13 -18.92 15.75
N ARG A 270 -10.74 -19.37 16.85
CA ARG A 270 -10.63 -20.77 17.31
C ARG A 270 -11.23 -21.74 16.27
N GLN A 271 -12.39 -21.42 15.71
CA GLN A 271 -13.03 -22.23 14.68
C GLN A 271 -12.20 -22.27 13.39
N MET A 272 -11.69 -21.11 12.96
CA MET A 272 -10.81 -20.98 11.81
C MET A 272 -9.56 -21.86 11.97
N PHE A 273 -8.87 -21.79 13.12
CA PHE A 273 -7.67 -22.60 13.36
C PHE A 273 -7.96 -24.11 13.47
N ARG A 274 -9.14 -24.51 13.95
CA ARG A 274 -9.58 -25.92 13.91
C ARG A 274 -9.83 -26.40 12.49
N LYS A 275 -10.35 -25.54 11.61
CA LYS A 275 -10.50 -25.87 10.19
C LYS A 275 -9.15 -25.91 9.47
N PHE A 276 -8.27 -24.96 9.81
CA PHE A 276 -6.92 -24.84 9.29
C PHE A 276 -6.06 -26.08 9.57
N ASP A 277 -6.07 -26.53 10.83
CA ASP A 277 -5.36 -27.71 11.31
C ASP A 277 -6.35 -28.62 12.03
N SER A 278 -7.04 -29.46 11.26
CA SER A 278 -8.05 -30.40 11.79
C SER A 278 -7.50 -31.46 12.75
N SER A 279 -6.17 -31.59 12.82
CA SER A 279 -5.47 -32.47 13.76
C SER A 279 -5.05 -31.76 15.05
N ALA A 280 -5.21 -30.44 15.13
CA ALA A 280 -4.74 -29.65 16.26
C ALA A 280 -5.49 -29.99 17.55
N SER A 281 -4.74 -30.22 18.62
CA SER A 281 -5.30 -30.26 19.98
C SER A 281 -5.67 -28.84 20.47
N GLU A 282 -6.53 -28.72 21.48
CA GLU A 282 -6.88 -27.42 22.07
C GLU A 282 -5.64 -26.65 22.59
N ASN A 283 -4.63 -27.37 23.06
CA ASN A 283 -3.37 -26.75 23.46
C ASN A 283 -2.61 -26.15 22.26
N GLU A 284 -2.64 -26.80 21.10
CA GLU A 284 -2.05 -26.26 19.86
C GLU A 284 -2.85 -25.09 19.32
N ILE A 285 -4.19 -25.13 19.38
CA ILE A 285 -5.03 -23.98 19.03
C ILE A 285 -4.70 -22.78 19.93
N SER A 286 -4.51 -23.00 21.24
CA SER A 286 -4.06 -21.94 22.14
C SER A 286 -2.67 -21.41 21.80
N ILE A 287 -1.78 -22.23 21.21
CA ILE A 287 -0.48 -21.76 20.73
C ILE A 287 -0.65 -20.93 19.46
N TYR A 288 -1.47 -21.33 18.48
CA TYR A 288 -1.76 -20.49 17.30
C TYR A 288 -2.31 -19.12 17.70
N LEU A 289 -3.29 -19.09 18.61
CA LEU A 289 -3.87 -17.84 19.13
C LEU A 289 -2.84 -16.96 19.85
N LYS A 290 -1.80 -17.56 20.44
CA LYS A 290 -0.70 -16.85 21.09
C LYS A 290 0.36 -16.38 20.09
N GLU A 291 0.67 -17.19 19.08
CA GLU A 291 1.66 -16.87 18.04
C GLU A 291 1.17 -15.72 17.14
N VAL A 292 -0.11 -15.71 16.77
CA VAL A 292 -0.70 -14.62 15.96
C VAL A 292 -0.77 -13.30 16.74
N ASN A 293 -0.75 -13.37 18.08
CA ASN A 293 -0.75 -12.21 18.97
C ASN A 293 -1.88 -11.18 18.68
N ALA A 294 -3.01 -11.64 18.15
CA ALA A 294 -4.16 -10.80 17.88
C ALA A 294 -4.91 -10.52 19.19
N ASP A 295 -4.98 -9.25 19.60
CA ASP A 295 -5.67 -8.81 20.81
C ASP A 295 -6.62 -7.63 20.50
N PRO A 296 -7.94 -7.74 20.71
CA PRO A 296 -8.77 -8.94 20.90
C PRO A 296 -9.28 -9.58 19.59
N VAL A 297 -9.21 -8.83 18.49
CA VAL A 297 -9.71 -9.20 17.16
C VAL A 297 -8.55 -9.46 16.20
N LEU A 298 -8.74 -10.37 15.24
CA LEU A 298 -7.75 -10.69 14.21
C LEU A 298 -8.20 -10.11 12.86
N GLN A 299 -7.42 -9.23 12.27
CA GLN A 299 -7.67 -8.76 10.90
C GLN A 299 -6.98 -9.70 9.90
N PHE A 300 -7.43 -9.68 8.64
CA PHE A 300 -6.85 -10.55 7.63
C PHE A 300 -5.37 -10.26 7.37
N LEU A 301 -4.96 -8.98 7.37
CA LEU A 301 -3.54 -8.63 7.18
C LEU A 301 -2.65 -9.12 8.32
N ASP A 302 -3.12 -9.02 9.57
CA ASP A 302 -2.39 -9.56 10.73
C ASP A 302 -2.22 -11.08 10.60
N PHE A 303 -3.25 -11.76 10.08
CA PHE A 303 -3.21 -13.20 9.82
C PHE A 303 -2.21 -13.56 8.71
N LEU A 304 -2.15 -12.78 7.63
CA LEU A 304 -1.15 -12.94 6.56
C LEU A 304 0.27 -12.70 7.08
N ASP A 305 0.49 -11.64 7.85
CA ASP A 305 1.81 -11.35 8.42
C ASP A 305 2.28 -12.45 9.36
N TRP A 306 1.40 -12.93 10.23
CA TRP A 306 1.69 -14.07 11.07
C TRP A 306 2.03 -15.32 10.25
N TRP A 307 1.31 -15.58 9.15
CA TRP A 307 1.56 -16.72 8.28
C TRP A 307 2.97 -16.68 7.68
N GLU A 308 3.33 -15.55 7.07
CA GLU A 308 4.65 -15.35 6.44
C GLU A 308 5.79 -15.48 7.44
N GLN A 309 5.67 -14.85 8.61
CA GLN A 309 6.67 -14.97 9.67
C GLN A 309 6.78 -16.40 10.20
N SER A 310 5.63 -17.06 10.39
CA SER A 310 5.59 -18.43 10.92
C SER A 310 6.22 -19.45 9.98
N LYS A 311 6.22 -19.23 8.66
CA LYS A 311 6.96 -20.07 7.71
C LYS A 311 8.48 -20.04 7.91
N ILE A 312 9.02 -18.95 8.43
CA ILE A 312 10.46 -18.72 8.58
C ILE A 312 10.94 -19.14 9.97
N VAL A 313 10.13 -18.89 11.01
CA VAL A 313 10.49 -19.18 12.40
C VAL A 313 10.46 -20.69 12.67
N PRO A 314 11.61 -21.36 12.93
CA PRO A 314 11.66 -22.82 13.02
C PRO A 314 10.83 -23.43 14.15
N GLN A 315 10.52 -22.65 15.19
CA GLN A 315 9.78 -23.11 16.36
C GLN A 315 8.26 -22.93 16.23
N SER A 316 7.79 -22.17 15.23
CA SER A 316 6.35 -21.98 15.02
C SER A 316 5.65 -23.32 14.77
N LEU A 317 4.38 -23.42 15.12
CA LEU A 317 3.61 -24.63 14.80
C LEU A 317 3.51 -24.85 13.28
N VAL A 318 3.36 -23.78 12.50
CA VAL A 318 3.31 -23.82 11.03
C VAL A 318 4.55 -24.50 10.45
N SER A 319 5.75 -24.09 10.88
CA SER A 319 7.01 -24.66 10.44
C SER A 319 7.21 -26.09 10.93
N ARG A 320 6.95 -26.37 12.20
CA ARG A 320 7.14 -27.71 12.79
C ARG A 320 6.23 -28.77 12.16
N LYS A 321 4.97 -28.44 11.93
CA LYS A 321 3.99 -29.33 11.28
C LYS A 321 4.10 -29.30 9.75
N LYS A 322 4.94 -28.43 9.18
CA LYS A 322 5.11 -28.23 7.72
C LYS A 322 3.78 -27.90 7.04
N LEU A 323 2.95 -27.08 7.68
CA LEU A 323 1.60 -26.79 7.21
C LEU A 323 1.62 -26.06 5.87
N ALA A 324 2.57 -25.16 5.62
CA ALA A 324 2.73 -24.51 4.32
C ALA A 324 2.93 -25.53 3.19
N LYS A 325 3.72 -26.59 3.44
CA LYS A 325 3.91 -27.68 2.47
C LYS A 325 2.63 -28.50 2.29
N GLN A 326 1.87 -28.74 3.35
CA GLN A 326 0.60 -29.44 3.27
C GLN A 326 -0.45 -28.61 2.50
N LEU A 327 -0.55 -27.32 2.77
CA LEU A 327 -1.40 -26.38 2.06
C LEU A 327 -1.03 -26.37 0.57
N ALA A 328 0.24 -26.19 0.21
CA ALA A 328 0.71 -26.26 -1.17
C ALA A 328 0.39 -27.61 -1.86
N ASN A 329 0.53 -28.74 -1.16
CA ASN A 329 0.17 -30.06 -1.71
C ASN A 329 -1.34 -30.21 -1.90
N ASN A 330 -2.15 -29.71 -0.97
CA ASN A 330 -3.61 -29.68 -1.10
C ASN A 330 -4.02 -28.78 -2.28
N LEU A 331 -3.27 -27.70 -2.54
CA LEU A 331 -3.44 -26.84 -3.70
C LEU A 331 -3.03 -27.52 -5.02
N LEU A 332 -2.03 -28.41 -5.01
CA LEU A 332 -1.59 -29.14 -6.22
C LEU A 332 -2.47 -30.35 -6.56
N THR A 333 -3.01 -31.04 -5.55
CA THR A 333 -3.80 -32.28 -5.77
C THR A 333 -5.18 -31.98 -6.34
N THR A 334 -5.81 -30.89 -5.91
CA THR A 334 -7.10 -30.42 -6.41
C THR A 334 -7.02 -29.88 -7.85
N THR A 335 -5.88 -29.28 -8.24
CA THR A 335 -5.64 -28.88 -9.64
C THR A 335 -5.40 -30.08 -10.57
N SER A 336 -4.75 -31.14 -10.08
CA SER A 336 -4.47 -32.36 -10.85
C SER A 336 -5.70 -33.25 -11.10
N THR A 337 -6.61 -33.39 -10.15
CA THR A 337 -7.84 -34.17 -10.33
C THR A 337 -8.79 -33.57 -11.36
N ALA A 338 -8.78 -32.24 -11.54
CA ALA A 338 -9.50 -31.59 -12.63
C ALA A 338 -8.85 -31.82 -14.01
N SER A 339 -7.53 -32.06 -14.08
CA SER A 339 -6.79 -32.32 -15.33
C SER A 339 -7.14 -33.67 -15.98
N THR A 340 -7.55 -34.65 -15.18
CA THR A 340 -7.87 -36.01 -15.71
C THR A 340 -9.29 -36.06 -16.33
N VAL A 341 -10.16 -35.10 -16.00
CA VAL A 341 -11.50 -34.97 -16.56
C VAL A 341 -11.50 -33.91 -17.68
N GLY A 342 -10.95 -34.28 -18.83
CA GLY A 342 -11.26 -33.65 -20.12
C GLY A 342 -10.57 -32.31 -20.42
N THR A 343 -9.47 -32.38 -21.16
CA THR A 343 -8.75 -31.26 -21.80
C THR A 343 -9.59 -30.38 -22.73
N ASN A 344 -10.83 -30.77 -23.07
CA ASN A 344 -11.76 -29.93 -23.85
C ASN A 344 -12.70 -29.06 -22.98
N LEU A 345 -12.77 -29.27 -21.67
CA LEU A 345 -13.57 -28.44 -20.75
C LEU A 345 -12.72 -27.31 -20.13
N LEU A 346 -11.42 -27.55 -19.95
CA LEU A 346 -10.45 -26.58 -19.40
C LEU A 346 -10.11 -25.40 -20.34
N ALA A 347 -10.33 -25.54 -21.66
CA ALA A 347 -10.27 -24.40 -22.58
C ALA A 347 -11.53 -23.51 -22.51
N LYS A 348 -12.61 -24.00 -21.86
CA LYS A 348 -13.88 -23.29 -21.71
C LYS A 348 -14.13 -22.79 -20.28
N ILE A 349 -13.47 -23.40 -19.31
CA ILE A 349 -13.43 -23.01 -17.90
C ILE A 349 -11.99 -22.58 -17.65
N GLY A 350 -11.71 -21.28 -17.80
CA GLY A 350 -10.36 -20.71 -17.65
C GLY A 350 -9.67 -21.20 -16.36
N ALA A 351 -8.35 -21.36 -16.44
CA ALA A 351 -7.49 -21.92 -15.39
C ALA A 351 -7.58 -21.19 -14.03
N ASP A 352 -8.21 -20.03 -13.99
CA ASP A 352 -8.45 -19.22 -12.79
C ASP A 352 -9.55 -19.78 -11.86
N ASN A 353 -10.25 -20.86 -12.24
CA ASN A 353 -11.48 -21.31 -11.55
C ASN A 353 -11.36 -22.55 -10.65
N LEU A 354 -10.16 -23.06 -10.37
CA LEU A 354 -10.02 -24.37 -9.70
C LEU A 354 -10.20 -24.31 -8.17
N PHE A 355 -9.84 -23.20 -7.50
CA PHE A 355 -10.11 -22.98 -6.07
C PHE A 355 -11.34 -22.13 -5.78
N GLY A 356 -11.68 -21.21 -6.70
CA GLY A 356 -12.95 -20.50 -6.66
C GLY A 356 -14.16 -21.44 -6.64
N ASN A 357 -14.02 -22.68 -7.10
CA ASN A 357 -15.11 -23.66 -7.09
C ASN A 357 -15.31 -24.43 -5.78
N LEU A 358 -14.34 -24.53 -4.87
CA LEU A 358 -14.53 -25.30 -3.63
C LEU A 358 -14.72 -24.40 -2.41
N PHE A 359 -13.81 -23.45 -2.20
CA PHE A 359 -13.96 -22.47 -1.13
C PHE A 359 -14.83 -21.29 -1.57
N GLY A 360 -14.64 -20.81 -2.80
CA GLY A 360 -15.50 -19.77 -3.36
C GLY A 360 -16.95 -20.23 -3.50
N HIS A 361 -17.23 -21.55 -3.57
CA HIS A 361 -18.61 -22.05 -3.59
C HIS A 361 -19.31 -21.94 -2.23
N GLU A 362 -18.61 -22.22 -1.12
CA GLU A 362 -19.20 -22.04 0.21
C GLU A 362 -19.35 -20.56 0.56
N LEU A 363 -18.38 -19.70 0.20
CA LEU A 363 -18.54 -18.25 0.31
C LEU A 363 -19.68 -17.73 -0.56
N ARG A 364 -19.79 -18.20 -1.81
CA ARG A 364 -20.87 -17.80 -2.70
C ARG A 364 -22.24 -18.19 -2.16
N LYS A 365 -22.38 -19.42 -1.64
CA LYS A 365 -23.61 -19.84 -0.96
C LYS A 365 -23.91 -18.96 0.24
N LYS A 366 -22.88 -18.61 1.03
CA LYS A 366 -22.99 -17.70 2.17
C LYS A 366 -23.54 -16.35 1.69
N TRP A 367 -22.95 -15.75 0.65
CA TRP A 367 -23.42 -14.47 0.08
C TRP A 367 -24.82 -14.55 -0.51
N GLU A 368 -25.16 -15.62 -1.24
CA GLU A 368 -26.50 -15.83 -1.80
C GLU A 368 -27.57 -16.02 -0.70
N ALA A 369 -27.17 -16.39 0.52
CA ALA A 369 -28.06 -16.48 1.68
C ALA A 369 -28.17 -15.17 2.48
N LEU A 370 -27.33 -14.17 2.22
CA LEU A 370 -27.35 -12.89 2.92
C LEU A 370 -28.49 -11.98 2.43
N GLY A 371 -28.96 -11.12 3.33
CA GLY A 371 -29.85 -10.01 2.95
C GLY A 371 -29.08 -8.89 2.26
N ALA A 372 -29.81 -7.99 1.58
CA ALA A 372 -29.20 -6.84 0.91
C ALA A 372 -28.40 -5.92 1.87
N GLU A 373 -28.86 -5.75 3.11
CA GLU A 373 -28.18 -4.94 4.13
C GLU A 373 -26.81 -5.54 4.50
N ASP A 374 -26.75 -6.85 4.72
CA ASP A 374 -25.51 -7.56 5.03
C ASP A 374 -24.53 -7.53 3.85
N LEU A 375 -25.03 -7.65 2.62
CA LEU A 375 -24.20 -7.53 1.40
C LEU A 375 -23.60 -6.13 1.26
N ILE A 376 -24.36 -5.08 1.57
CA ILE A 376 -23.85 -3.70 1.58
C ILE A 376 -22.77 -3.55 2.65
N LYS A 377 -22.98 -4.06 3.86
CA LYS A 377 -21.96 -4.04 4.94
C LYS A 377 -20.69 -4.76 4.49
N LEU A 378 -20.82 -5.96 3.94
CA LEU A 378 -19.71 -6.75 3.44
C LEU A 378 -18.95 -6.04 2.29
N SER A 379 -19.67 -5.29 1.44
CA SER A 379 -19.06 -4.53 0.34
C SER A 379 -18.13 -3.45 0.86
N GLU A 380 -18.56 -2.70 1.88
CA GLU A 380 -17.72 -1.68 2.51
C GLU A 380 -16.48 -2.30 3.18
N VAL A 381 -16.64 -3.46 3.84
CA VAL A 381 -15.50 -4.21 4.39
C VAL A 381 -14.53 -4.65 3.28
N TYR A 382 -15.02 -5.17 2.16
CA TYR A 382 -14.17 -5.62 1.05
C TYR A 382 -13.48 -4.48 0.32
N LYS A 383 -14.09 -3.29 0.23
CA LYS A 383 -13.43 -2.08 -0.31
C LYS A 383 -12.24 -1.66 0.55
N VAL A 384 -12.43 -1.60 1.88
CA VAL A 384 -11.34 -1.28 2.82
C VAL A 384 -10.25 -2.34 2.72
N LEU A 385 -10.62 -3.62 2.77
CA LEU A 385 -9.68 -4.72 2.68
C LEU A 385 -8.88 -4.71 1.37
N TYR A 386 -9.51 -4.39 0.24
CA TYR A 386 -8.82 -4.29 -1.05
C TYR A 386 -7.75 -3.18 -1.05
N ILE A 387 -8.05 -2.01 -0.47
CA ILE A 387 -7.08 -0.93 -0.30
C ILE A 387 -5.93 -1.38 0.61
N ASP A 388 -6.26 -1.97 1.75
CA ASP A 388 -5.29 -2.44 2.75
C ASP A 388 -4.37 -3.52 2.16
N LEU A 389 -4.90 -4.48 1.41
CA LEU A 389 -4.13 -5.49 0.70
C LEU A 389 -3.21 -4.88 -0.35
N ARG A 390 -3.67 -3.87 -1.09
CA ARG A 390 -2.82 -3.19 -2.06
C ARG A 390 -1.66 -2.45 -1.38
N ASN A 391 -1.89 -1.84 -0.22
CA ASN A 391 -0.82 -1.21 0.57
C ASN A 391 0.14 -2.26 1.15
N TYR A 392 -0.41 -3.37 1.64
CA TYR A 392 0.37 -4.51 2.13
C TYR A 392 1.32 -5.07 1.06
N SER A 393 0.79 -5.39 -0.12
CA SER A 393 1.58 -5.90 -1.25
C SER A 393 2.63 -4.89 -1.72
N MET A 394 2.31 -3.60 -1.66
CA MET A 394 3.26 -2.53 -1.98
C MET A 394 4.47 -2.54 -1.04
N GLU A 395 4.25 -2.54 0.28
CA GLU A 395 5.35 -2.60 1.24
C GLU A 395 6.17 -3.89 1.08
N HIS A 396 5.52 -5.02 0.77
CA HIS A 396 6.20 -6.27 0.48
C HIS A 396 7.12 -6.16 -0.75
N TYR A 397 6.62 -5.62 -1.87
CA TYR A 397 7.44 -5.42 -3.08
C TYR A 397 8.60 -4.46 -2.86
N VAL A 398 8.43 -3.43 -2.03
CA VAL A 398 9.53 -2.52 -1.69
C VAL A 398 10.56 -3.21 -0.79
N ALA A 399 10.14 -4.02 0.17
CA ALA A 399 11.05 -4.82 1.00
C ALA A 399 11.84 -5.88 0.19
N GLU A 400 11.18 -6.51 -0.80
CA GLU A 400 11.85 -7.42 -1.75
C GLU A 400 12.89 -6.69 -2.60
N LEU A 401 12.56 -5.48 -3.07
CA LEU A 401 13.48 -4.62 -3.80
C LEU A 401 14.71 -4.27 -2.94
N GLU A 402 14.52 -3.87 -1.69
CA GLU A 402 15.60 -3.58 -0.73
C GLU A 402 16.51 -4.79 -0.54
N THR A 403 15.91 -5.97 -0.34
CA THR A 403 16.63 -7.24 -0.16
C THR A 403 17.42 -7.61 -1.42
N SER A 404 16.82 -7.44 -2.60
CA SER A 404 17.45 -7.73 -3.89
C SER A 404 18.67 -6.84 -4.16
N ILE A 405 18.57 -5.54 -3.87
CA ILE A 405 19.70 -4.61 -4.05
C ILE A 405 20.84 -4.95 -3.07
N CYS A 406 20.52 -5.26 -1.81
CA CYS A 406 21.49 -5.68 -0.81
C CYS A 406 22.18 -7.00 -1.19
N GLY A 407 21.43 -7.99 -1.65
CA GLY A 407 21.97 -9.29 -2.08
C GLY A 407 22.92 -9.19 -3.26
N ASN A 408 22.58 -8.37 -4.26
CA ASN A 408 23.42 -8.15 -5.44
C ASN A 408 24.70 -7.37 -5.16
N ALA A 409 24.76 -6.59 -4.06
CA ALA A 409 25.95 -5.84 -3.68
C ALA A 409 26.98 -6.67 -2.88
N LEU A 410 26.58 -7.84 -2.36
CA LEU A 410 27.46 -8.76 -1.64
C LEU A 410 28.18 -9.76 -2.55
N LEU A 411 27.75 -9.85 -3.82
CA LEU A 411 28.34 -10.67 -4.88
C LEU A 411 29.33 -9.83 -5.71
#